data_AF-A0A353W016-F1
#
_entry.id   AF-A0A353W016-F1
#
_cell.length_a   1.000
_cell.length_b   1.000
_cell.length_c   1.000
_cell.angle_alpha   90.00
_cell.angle_beta   90.00
_cell.angle_gamma   90.00
#
_symmetry.space_group_name_H-M   'P 1'
#
loop_
_entity.id
_entity.type
_entity.pdbx_description
1 polymer ?
#
loop_
_entity_poly.entity_id
_entity_poly.type
_entity_poly.pdbx_seq_one_letter_code
_entity_poly.pdbx_strand_id
1 'polypeptide(L)' 'MTPDIENHPMDYTQIIKTLREYRGHSNIGKSNYKLRCDFVCDSQKIIIEYDERQHFIKARQITLNNYTIGIDLNFTKTLG' A
#
# COMPACT_ATOMS: atom_id res chain seq x y z
N MET A 1 -11.00 -0.05 6.22
CA MET A 1 -10.53 1.27 6.67
C MET A 1 -9.04 1.12 6.94
N THR A 2 -8.19 2.07 6.53
CA THR A 2 -6.74 1.95 6.77
C THR A 2 -6.44 1.94 8.27
N PRO A 3 -5.45 1.14 8.72
CA PRO A 3 -5.03 1.11 10.13
C PRO A 3 -4.42 2.44 10.56
N ASP A 4 -4.38 2.68 11.87
CA ASP A 4 -3.74 3.86 12.42
C ASP A 4 -2.22 3.80 12.20
N ILE A 5 -1.69 4.75 11.45
CA ILE A 5 -0.27 4.78 11.11
C ILE A 5 0.62 5.19 12.29
N GLU A 6 0.09 5.84 13.31
CA GLU A 6 0.85 6.16 14.52
C GLU A 6 0.84 4.99 15.52
N ASN A 7 0.00 3.99 15.29
CA ASN A 7 -0.17 2.82 16.16
C ASN A 7 -0.14 1.50 15.35
N HIS A 8 0.83 1.40 14.44
CA HIS A 8 1.09 0.17 13.69
C HIS A 8 2.09 -0.72 14.45
N PRO A 9 2.00 -2.06 14.33
CA PRO A 9 3.01 -2.96 14.90
C PRO A 9 4.41 -2.60 14.43
N MET A 10 5.39 -2.68 15.34
CA MET A 10 6.79 -2.33 15.06
C MET A 10 7.34 -3.02 13.82
N ASP A 11 6.86 -4.24 13.54
CA ASP A 11 7.23 -5.05 12.38
C ASP A 11 7.02 -4.34 11.03
N TYR A 12 6.10 -3.38 10.95
CA TYR A 12 5.81 -2.64 9.70
C TYR A 12 6.56 -1.31 9.59
N THR A 13 7.27 -0.88 10.63
CA THR A 13 7.98 0.42 10.67
C THR A 13 8.95 0.57 9.50
N GLN A 14 9.76 -0.47 9.24
CA GLN A 14 10.77 -0.44 8.20
C GLN A 14 10.15 -0.37 6.80
N ILE A 15 9.06 -1.10 6.58
CA ILE A 15 8.31 -1.07 5.32
C ILE A 15 7.75 0.34 5.07
N ILE A 16 7.11 0.94 6.06
CA ILE A 16 6.51 2.27 5.96
C ILE A 16 7.59 3.33 5.67
N LYS A 17 8.72 3.25 6.38
CA LYS A 17 9.86 4.15 6.16
C LYS A 17 10.37 4.06 4.72
N THR A 18 10.69 2.86 4.23
CA THR A 18 11.23 2.69 2.87
C THR A 18 10.23 3.09 1.78
N LEU A 19 8.92 2.89 2.01
CA LEU A 19 7.88 3.35 1.09
C LEU A 19 7.78 4.88 1.04
N ARG A 20 7.89 5.57 2.18
CA ARG A 20 7.91 7.04 2.26
C ARG A 20 9.12 7.63 1.52
N GLU A 21 10.29 7.04 1.73
CA GLU A 21 11.53 7.42 1.04
C GLU A 21 11.40 7.21 -0.48
N TYR A 22 10.87 6.06 -0.92
CA TYR A 22 10.71 5.75 -2.35
C TYR A 22 9.77 6.69 -3.10
N ARG A 23 8.61 7.07 -2.51
CA ARG A 23 7.64 7.95 -3.19
C ARG A 23 8.00 9.44 -3.10
N GLY A 24 8.99 9.84 -2.32
CA GLY A 24 9.35 11.25 -2.13
C GLY A 24 8.25 12.09 -1.46
N HIS A 25 7.28 11.45 -0.81
CA HIS A 25 6.14 12.11 -0.17
C HIS A 25 5.91 11.53 1.23
N SER A 26 5.84 12.40 2.23
CA SER A 26 5.59 12.05 3.64
C SER A 26 4.14 11.62 3.93
N ASN A 27 3.20 11.96 3.05
CA ASN A 27 1.75 11.73 3.23
C ASN A 27 1.28 10.29 2.93
N ILE A 28 2.14 9.28 3.09
CA ILE A 28 1.73 7.88 2.97
C ILE A 28 1.03 7.44 4.25
N GLY A 29 -0.13 6.81 4.06
CA GLY A 29 -0.87 6.08 5.08
C GLY A 29 -1.72 6.96 5.99
N LYS A 30 -2.71 7.65 5.43
CA LYS A 30 -3.75 8.31 6.21
C LYS A 30 -4.46 7.29 7.11
N SER A 31 -4.42 7.49 8.42
CA SER A 31 -5.21 6.71 9.38
C SER A 31 -6.71 6.85 9.09
N ASN A 32 -7.47 5.79 9.33
CA ASN A 32 -8.93 5.80 9.26
C ASN A 32 -9.53 6.20 7.89
N TYR A 33 -8.75 6.08 6.82
CA TYR A 33 -9.22 6.37 5.47
C TYR A 33 -10.00 5.17 4.90
N LYS A 34 -11.21 5.44 4.41
CA LYS A 34 -11.97 4.45 3.66
C LYS A 34 -11.43 4.42 2.23
N LEU A 35 -10.72 3.35 1.88
CA LEU A 35 -10.31 3.09 0.51
C LEU A 35 -11.57 3.05 -0.37
N ARG A 36 -11.62 3.92 -1.38
CA ARG A 36 -12.63 3.88 -2.42
C ARG A 36 -12.03 3.07 -3.57
N CYS A 37 -12.63 1.93 -3.88
CA CYS A 37 -12.17 1.04 -4.94
C CYS A 37 -12.48 1.62 -6.32
N ASP A 38 -13.54 2.43 -6.42
CA ASP A 38 -13.94 3.06 -7.68
C ASP A 38 -14.09 4.58 -7.48
N PHE A 39 -13.54 5.35 -8.41
CA PHE A 39 -13.78 6.79 -8.51
C PHE A 39 -14.66 7.07 -9.73
N VAL A 40 -15.80 7.68 -9.50
CA VAL A 40 -16.68 8.14 -10.57
C VAL A 40 -16.46 9.65 -10.75
N CYS A 41 -16.06 10.05 -11.96
CA CYS A 41 -16.00 11.45 -12.38
C CYS A 41 -17.17 11.73 -13.32
N ASP A 42 -18.33 12.06 -12.74
CA ASP A 42 -19.59 12.22 -13.48
C ASP A 42 -19.55 13.31 -14.54
N SER A 43 -18.82 14.41 -14.27
CA SER A 43 -18.65 15.52 -15.20
C SER A 43 -17.87 15.13 -16.46
N GLN A 44 -17.06 14.08 -16.38
CA GLN A 44 -16.26 13.56 -17.48
C GLN A 44 -16.78 12.23 -18.04
N LYS A 45 -17.82 11.64 -17.43
CA LYS A 45 -18.31 10.29 -17.75
C LYS A 45 -17.21 9.23 -17.69
N ILE A 46 -16.29 9.37 -16.72
CA ILE A 46 -15.18 8.45 -16.50
C ILE A 46 -15.39 7.70 -15.20
N ILE A 47 -15.18 6.38 -15.23
CA ILE A 47 -15.02 5.54 -14.06
C ILE A 47 -13.56 5.13 -14.01
N ILE A 48 -12.90 5.38 -12.87
CA ILE A 48 -11.54 4.93 -12.59
C ILE A 48 -11.67 3.77 -11.61
N GLU A 49 -11.50 2.57 -12.12
CA GLU A 49 -11.47 1.35 -11.32
C GLU A 49 -10.07 1.14 -10.77
N TYR A 50 -9.99 0.78 -9.49
CA TYR A 50 -8.75 0.33 -8.88
C TYR A 50 -8.48 -1.12 -9.31
N ASP A 51 -7.74 -1.31 -10.41
CA ASP A 51 -7.26 -2.62 -10.83
C ASP A 51 -6.16 -3.11 -9.87
N GLU A 52 -6.45 -4.14 -9.07
CA GLU A 52 -5.48 -4.77 -8.17
C GLU A 52 -4.28 -5.39 -8.92
N ARG A 53 -4.33 -5.54 -10.25
CA ARG A 53 -3.18 -5.94 -11.07
C ARG A 53 -2.22 -4.77 -11.32
N GLN A 54 -2.68 -3.52 -11.20
CA GLN A 54 -1.82 -2.32 -11.19
C GLN A 54 -1.16 -2.09 -9.83
N HIS A 55 -0.65 -3.15 -9.20
CA HIS A 55 0.30 -2.95 -8.11
C HIS A 55 1.53 -2.28 -8.67
N PHE A 56 1.80 -1.04 -8.25
CA PHE A 56 3.06 -0.34 -8.46
C PHE A 56 4.23 -1.30 -8.15
N ILE A 57 4.79 -1.92 -9.18
CA ILE A 57 5.63 -3.13 -9.07
C ILE A 57 6.80 -2.87 -8.11
N LYS A 58 7.37 -1.67 -8.16
CA LYS A 58 8.48 -1.25 -7.31
C LYS A 58 8.09 -1.05 -5.84
N ALA A 59 6.91 -0.49 -5.55
CA ALA A 59 6.41 -0.35 -4.17
C ALA A 59 6.05 -1.72 -3.57
N ARG A 60 5.44 -2.61 -4.38
CA ARG A 60 5.17 -3.99 -3.99
C ARG A 60 6.48 -4.72 -3.70
N GLN A 61 7.47 -4.62 -4.59
CA GLN A 61 8.80 -5.21 -4.39
C GLN A 61 9.49 -4.70 -3.12
N ILE A 62 9.48 -3.39 -2.85
CA ILE A 62 10.02 -2.82 -1.61
C ILE A 62 9.33 -3.41 -0.38
N THR A 63 8.00 -3.50 -0.41
CA THR A 63 7.20 -4.06 0.69
C THR A 63 7.58 -5.53 0.93
N LEU A 64 7.66 -6.32 -0.12
CA LEU A 64 8.06 -7.73 -0.03
C LEU A 64 9.49 -7.82 0.52
N ASN A 65 10.45 -7.08 -0.01
CA ASN A 65 11.84 -7.15 0.44
C ASN A 65 12.02 -6.79 1.92
N ASN A 66 11.18 -5.90 2.45
CA ASN A 66 11.26 -5.45 3.85
C ASN A 66 10.29 -6.20 4.79
N TYR A 67 9.58 -7.21 4.30
CA TYR A 67 8.68 -8.01 5.14
C TYR A 67 9.49 -8.79 6.19
N THR A 68 9.11 -8.65 7.46
CA THR A 68 9.79 -9.28 8.60
C THR A 68 9.84 -10.80 8.44
N ILE A 69 10.99 -11.38 8.78
CA ILE A 69 11.19 -12.83 8.78
C ILE A 69 10.32 -13.43 9.88
N GLY A 70 9.56 -14.49 9.55
CA GLY A 70 8.72 -15.22 10.50
C GLY A 70 7.24 -14.80 10.54
N ILE A 71 6.81 -13.83 9.71
CA ILE A 71 5.37 -13.58 9.51
C ILE A 71 4.83 -14.61 8.51
N ASP A 72 3.76 -15.29 8.89
CA ASP A 72 3.04 -16.19 7.99
C ASP A 72 2.38 -15.37 6.86
N LEU A 73 2.80 -15.64 5.63
CA LEU A 73 2.30 -14.94 4.45
C LEU A 73 1.24 -15.82 3.79
N ASN A 74 0.00 -15.36 3.81
CA ASN A 74 -1.09 -15.97 3.03
C ASN A 74 -0.99 -15.69 1.51
N PHE A 75 0.19 -15.28 1.03
CA PHE A 75 0.48 -14.97 -0.37
C PHE A 75 1.95 -15.24 -0.70
N THR A 76 2.24 -15.50 -1.97
CA THR A 76 3.61 -15.75 -2.43
C THR A 76 4.43 -14.47 -2.52
N LYS A 77 5.65 -14.50 -1.98
CA LYS A 77 6.57 -13.36 -1.93
C LYS A 77 7.29 -13.12 -3.27
N THR A 78 7.40 -14.13 -4.12
CA THR A 78 7.94 -14.03 -5.47
C THR A 78 6.87 -13.53 -6.44
N LEU A 79 7.19 -12.46 -7.18
CA LEU A 79 6.43 -12.04 -8.36
C LEU A 79 6.62 -13.13 -9.43
N GLY A 80 5.57 -13.88 -9.72
CA GLY A 80 5.49 -14.77 -10.89
C GLY A 80 5.27 -13.98 -12.17
#